data_AF-A0A7K3XIY7-F1
#
_entry.id   AF-A0A7K3XIY7-F1
#
_cell.length_a   1.000
_cell.length_b   1.000
_cell.length_c   1.000
_cell.angle_alpha   90.00
_cell.angle_beta   90.00
_cell.angle_gamma   90.00
#
_symmetry.space_group_name_H-M   'P 1'
#
loop_
_entity.id
_entity.type
_entity.pdbx_description
1 polymer ?
#
loop_
_entity_poly.entity_id
_entity_poly.type
_entity_poly.pdbx_seq_one_letter_code
_entity_poly.pdbx_strand_id
1 'polypeptide(L)'
;MRVKIGKYKNGWTGPYQIADWLKLVGVGEDRCEAIGDRLNKTWVRTFCEWIEKHKPGRHQQMKIQIDPWDTWNMSGTLAQIIAPMLRQLRKEKHGAPAVDDEDVPEYLRSASAPAKKNEWDADQNHFLCWDWVLDEMIWAFEQEEGDGNWEDQYHSGELDIQWKEIDHESPDVKSGDKEPMYEMIHGPKDTHVFDRTSYENHLNRIKTGFRLFGKYYLSLWD
;
A
#
# COMPACT_ATOMS: atom_id res chain seq x y z
N MET A 1 11.39 2.37 10.58
CA MET A 1 9.93 2.46 10.81
C MET A 1 9.43 1.18 11.46
N ARG A 2 8.60 1.27 12.50
CA ARG A 2 7.92 0.11 13.09
C ARG A 2 6.43 0.38 13.23
N VAL A 3 5.62 -0.44 12.57
CA VAL A 3 4.16 -0.40 12.70
C VAL A 3 3.68 -1.74 13.23
N LYS A 4 3.00 -1.72 14.37
CA LYS A 4 2.31 -2.88 14.93
C LYS A 4 0.87 -2.51 15.20
N ILE A 5 -0.02 -3.03 14.37
CA ILE A 5 -1.47 -2.89 14.49
C ILE A 5 -2.02 -4.21 15.03
N GLY A 6 -2.60 -4.18 16.24
CA GLY A 6 -3.23 -5.36 16.84
C GLY A 6 -4.56 -5.71 16.16
N LYS A 7 -5.04 -6.96 16.36
CA LYS A 7 -6.40 -7.33 15.94
C LYS A 7 -7.42 -6.44 16.65
N TYR A 8 -8.52 -6.14 15.95
CA TYR A 8 -9.69 -5.54 16.59
C TYR A 8 -10.15 -6.43 17.75
N LYS A 9 -10.32 -5.82 18.92
CA LYS A 9 -10.81 -6.50 20.12
C LYS A 9 -12.34 -6.45 20.11
N ASN A 10 -12.95 -7.18 19.19
CA ASN A 10 -14.41 -7.17 18.94
C ASN A 10 -15.19 -8.15 19.84
N GLY A 11 -14.76 -8.31 21.09
CA GLY A 11 -15.48 -9.16 22.04
C GLY A 11 -16.58 -8.36 22.73
N TRP A 12 -17.75 -8.24 22.11
CA TRP A 12 -18.96 -7.78 22.81
C TRP A 12 -19.40 -8.86 23.79
N THR A 13 -19.33 -8.56 25.08
CA THR A 13 -19.81 -9.43 26.15
C THR A 13 -21.23 -9.03 26.49
N GLY A 14 -22.20 -9.62 25.80
CA GLY A 14 -23.62 -9.44 26.06
C GLY A 14 -24.26 -10.67 26.74
N PRO A 15 -25.47 -10.53 27.29
CA PRO A 15 -26.24 -11.64 27.84
C PRO A 15 -26.44 -12.81 26.87
N TYR A 16 -26.59 -12.51 25.58
CA TYR A 16 -26.71 -13.51 24.50
C TYR A 16 -25.38 -14.23 24.24
N GLN A 17 -24.25 -13.51 24.19
CA GLN A 17 -22.93 -14.14 24.02
C GLN A 17 -22.57 -15.06 25.21
N ILE A 18 -23.00 -14.71 26.42
CA ILE A 18 -22.85 -15.59 27.59
C ILE A 18 -23.73 -16.85 27.43
N ALA A 19 -24.96 -16.70 26.92
CA ALA A 19 -25.84 -17.83 26.68
C ALA A 19 -25.35 -18.72 25.52
N ASP A 20 -24.70 -18.15 24.50
CA ASP A 20 -24.10 -18.89 23.39
C ASP A 20 -22.93 -19.78 23.83
N TRP A 21 -22.25 -19.47 24.93
CA TRP A 21 -21.25 -20.38 25.51
C TRP A 21 -21.86 -21.71 25.95
N LEU A 22 -23.17 -21.76 26.22
CA LEU A 22 -23.86 -23.01 26.52
C LEU A 22 -23.97 -23.94 25.30
N LYS A 23 -23.77 -23.43 24.07
CA LYS A 23 -23.65 -24.28 22.87
C LYS A 23 -22.45 -25.21 22.98
N LEU A 24 -21.37 -24.80 23.65
CA LEU A 24 -20.16 -25.62 23.87
C LEU A 24 -20.44 -26.86 24.73
N VAL A 25 -21.49 -26.82 25.55
CA VAL A 25 -21.95 -27.95 26.38
C VAL A 25 -23.20 -28.63 25.80
N GLY A 26 -23.49 -28.41 24.52
CA GLY A 26 -24.53 -29.13 23.78
C GLY A 26 -25.95 -28.59 23.96
N VAL A 27 -26.13 -27.36 24.44
CA VAL A 27 -27.44 -26.71 24.50
C VAL A 27 -27.83 -26.21 23.11
N GLY A 28 -29.03 -26.56 22.64
CA GLY A 28 -29.54 -26.14 21.33
C GLY A 28 -29.77 -24.62 21.23
N GLU A 29 -29.69 -24.07 20.01
CA GLU A 29 -29.68 -22.62 19.76
C GLU A 29 -30.92 -21.90 20.32
N ASP A 30 -32.12 -22.45 20.10
CA ASP A 30 -33.38 -21.87 20.61
C ASP A 30 -33.38 -21.73 22.14
N ARG A 31 -32.74 -22.68 22.83
CA ARG A 31 -32.64 -22.67 24.29
C ARG A 31 -31.59 -21.67 24.77
N CYS A 32 -30.49 -21.50 24.04
CA CYS A 32 -29.51 -20.44 24.28
C CYS A 32 -30.14 -19.06 24.10
N GLU A 33 -30.94 -18.85 23.05
CA GLU A 33 -31.63 -17.58 22.81
C GLU A 33 -32.60 -17.25 23.95
N ALA A 34 -33.46 -18.21 24.35
CA ALA A 34 -34.38 -18.03 25.47
C ALA A 34 -33.67 -17.75 26.82
N ILE A 35 -32.48 -18.34 27.03
CA ILE A 35 -31.65 -18.07 28.21
C ILE A 35 -31.04 -16.67 28.11
N GLY A 36 -30.54 -16.27 26.94
CA GLY A 36 -30.02 -14.92 26.69
C GLY A 36 -31.07 -13.85 26.95
N ASP A 37 -32.30 -14.08 26.49
CA ASP A 37 -33.44 -13.19 26.67
C ASP A 37 -33.82 -13.02 28.15
N ARG A 38 -33.75 -14.12 28.91
CA ARG A 38 -33.93 -14.09 30.37
C ARG A 38 -32.82 -13.33 31.07
N LEU A 39 -31.56 -13.60 30.72
CA LEU A 39 -30.39 -12.91 31.29
C LEU A 39 -30.43 -11.40 30.99
N ASN A 40 -30.90 -11.01 29.80
CA ASN A 40 -31.02 -9.62 29.38
C ASN A 40 -32.01 -8.81 30.24
N LYS A 41 -33.00 -9.46 30.85
CA LYS A 41 -33.98 -8.82 31.75
C LYS A 41 -33.49 -8.70 33.20
N THR A 42 -32.29 -9.19 33.49
CA THR A 42 -31.73 -9.19 34.85
C THR A 42 -30.57 -8.19 35.00
N TRP A 43 -29.99 -8.16 36.20
CA TRP A 43 -28.77 -7.41 36.50
C TRP A 43 -27.59 -7.77 35.59
N VAL A 44 -27.61 -8.94 34.94
CA VAL A 44 -26.58 -9.39 34.00
C VAL A 44 -26.45 -8.44 32.82
N ARG A 45 -27.54 -7.83 32.34
CA ARG A 45 -27.47 -6.78 31.30
C ARG A 45 -26.68 -5.57 31.80
N THR A 46 -27.05 -5.04 32.95
CA THR A 46 -26.39 -3.87 33.54
C THR A 46 -24.91 -4.15 33.86
N PHE A 47 -24.60 -5.39 34.27
CA PHE A 47 -23.23 -5.84 34.49
C PHE A 47 -22.42 -5.95 33.20
N CYS A 48 -23.01 -6.52 32.14
CA CYS A 48 -22.40 -6.55 30.81
C CYS A 48 -22.14 -5.14 30.27
N GLU A 49 -23.12 -4.23 30.38
CA GLU A 49 -22.97 -2.81 30.01
C GLU A 49 -21.87 -2.12 30.82
N TRP A 50 -21.77 -2.41 32.13
CA TRP A 50 -20.72 -1.88 32.98
C TRP A 50 -19.33 -2.39 32.59
N ILE A 51 -19.19 -3.69 32.31
CA ILE A 51 -17.96 -4.31 31.81
C ILE A 51 -17.57 -3.65 30.49
N GLU A 52 -18.51 -3.48 29.56
CA GLU A 52 -18.23 -2.86 28.26
C GLU A 52 -17.76 -1.41 28.41
N LYS A 53 -18.32 -0.66 29.35
CA LYS A 53 -17.91 0.71 29.63
C LYS A 53 -16.52 0.81 30.27
N HIS A 54 -16.14 -0.16 31.12
CA HIS A 54 -14.89 -0.11 31.89
C HIS A 54 -13.77 -0.99 31.32
N LYS A 55 -14.01 -1.74 30.24
CA LYS A 55 -12.99 -2.56 29.58
C LYS A 55 -11.91 -1.68 28.95
N PRO A 56 -10.66 -1.69 29.47
CA PRO A 56 -9.56 -1.02 28.80
C PRO A 56 -9.16 -1.87 27.59
N GLY A 57 -9.54 -1.43 26.39
CA GLY A 57 -9.10 -2.09 25.15
C GLY A 57 -10.15 -2.32 24.08
N ARG A 58 -11.27 -1.59 24.05
CA ARG A 58 -12.09 -1.54 22.82
C ARG A 58 -11.34 -0.94 21.63
N HIS A 59 -10.37 -0.08 21.89
CA HIS A 59 -9.53 0.50 20.85
C HIS A 59 -8.43 -0.47 20.44
N GLN A 60 -8.26 -0.60 19.13
CA GLN A 60 -7.16 -1.32 18.51
C GLN A 60 -5.84 -0.79 19.07
N GLN A 61 -4.99 -1.69 19.57
CA GLN A 61 -3.67 -1.30 20.07
C GLN A 61 -2.77 -1.04 18.86
N MET A 62 -2.34 0.21 18.71
CA MET A 62 -1.46 0.64 17.62
C MET A 62 -0.16 1.16 18.22
N LYS A 63 0.97 0.61 17.78
CA LYS A 63 2.30 1.15 18.08
C LYS A 63 2.95 1.55 16.76
N ILE A 64 3.17 2.85 16.61
CA ILE A 64 3.81 3.46 15.44
C ILE A 64 5.07 4.15 15.94
N GLN A 65 6.21 3.80 15.36
CA GLN A 65 7.50 4.46 15.58
C GLN A 65 8.06 4.87 14.23
N ILE A 66 8.37 6.15 14.10
CA ILE A 66 9.04 6.76 12.95
C ILE A 66 10.40 7.26 13.44
N ASP A 67 11.45 6.79 12.81
CA ASP A 67 12.83 7.18 13.09
C ASP A 67 13.30 8.22 12.05
N PRO A 68 14.30 9.09 12.34
CA PRO A 68 14.69 10.18 11.42
C PRO A 68 15.09 9.74 10.01
N TRP A 69 15.74 8.57 9.87
CA TRP A 69 16.17 8.03 8.57
C TRP A 69 15.02 7.45 7.72
N ASP A 70 13.85 7.19 8.32
CA ASP A 70 12.66 6.71 7.59
C ASP A 70 12.14 7.74 6.57
N THR A 71 12.58 8.99 6.71
CA THR A 71 12.19 10.10 5.83
C THR A 71 13.27 10.47 4.80
N TRP A 72 14.45 9.84 4.84
CA TRP A 72 15.50 10.06 3.83
C TRP A 72 15.06 9.57 2.44
N ASN A 73 14.37 8.43 2.39
CA ASN A 73 13.63 7.96 1.23
C ASN A 73 12.26 7.44 1.70
N MET A 74 11.29 8.34 1.75
CA MET A 74 9.95 8.01 2.23
C MET A 74 9.17 7.14 1.24
N SER A 75 9.40 7.24 -0.08
CA SER A 75 8.71 6.38 -1.06
C SER A 75 9.09 4.92 -0.85
N GLY A 76 10.40 4.62 -0.77
CA GLY A 76 10.88 3.26 -0.51
C GLY A 76 10.47 2.73 0.87
N THR A 77 10.49 3.58 1.91
CA THR A 77 10.07 3.18 3.27
C THR A 77 8.58 2.82 3.31
N LEU A 78 7.74 3.60 2.63
CA LEU A 78 6.30 3.31 2.54
C LEU A 78 6.01 2.12 1.63
N ALA A 79 6.77 1.93 0.54
CA ALA A 79 6.61 0.81 -0.38
C ALA A 79 6.72 -0.54 0.34
N GLN A 80 7.66 -0.67 1.29
CA GLN A 80 7.83 -1.88 2.13
C GLN A 80 6.58 -2.24 2.96
N ILE A 81 5.66 -1.29 3.17
CA ILE A 81 4.40 -1.49 3.89
C ILE A 81 3.23 -1.61 2.90
N ILE A 82 3.17 -0.73 1.91
CA ILE A 82 2.07 -0.64 0.95
C ILE A 82 2.05 -1.87 0.03
N ALA A 83 3.19 -2.29 -0.53
CA ALA A 83 3.26 -3.43 -1.44
C ALA A 83 2.70 -4.73 -0.82
N PRO A 84 3.12 -5.18 0.38
CA PRO A 84 2.53 -6.37 0.99
C PRO A 84 1.06 -6.20 1.36
N MET A 85 0.61 -4.99 1.73
CA MET A 85 -0.82 -4.74 2.00
C MET A 85 -1.66 -4.83 0.72
N LEU A 86 -1.18 -4.31 -0.40
CA LEU A 86 -1.87 -4.43 -1.69
C LEU A 86 -1.90 -5.89 -2.17
N ARG A 87 -0.81 -6.66 -2.01
CA ARG A 87 -0.79 -8.11 -2.30
C ARG A 87 -1.79 -8.88 -1.45
N GLN A 88 -1.91 -8.54 -0.17
CA GLN A 88 -2.91 -9.12 0.73
C GLN A 88 -4.34 -8.77 0.27
N LEU A 89 -4.62 -7.50 0.01
CA LEU A 89 -5.92 -7.03 -0.46
C LEU A 89 -6.32 -7.71 -1.78
N ARG A 90 -5.40 -7.81 -2.74
CA ARG A 90 -5.63 -8.49 -4.02
C ARG A 90 -6.09 -9.93 -3.86
N LYS A 91 -5.59 -10.62 -2.83
CA LYS A 91 -5.90 -12.02 -2.52
C LYS A 91 -7.20 -12.18 -1.72
N GLU A 92 -7.46 -11.28 -0.77
CA GLU A 92 -8.54 -11.43 0.21
C GLU A 92 -9.83 -10.69 -0.16
N LYS A 93 -9.77 -9.71 -1.08
CA LYS A 93 -10.89 -8.82 -1.46
C LYS A 93 -12.24 -9.53 -1.67
N HIS A 94 -13.29 -9.02 -1.03
CA HIS A 94 -14.68 -9.45 -1.25
C HIS A 94 -15.47 -8.57 -2.23
N GLY A 95 -14.89 -7.44 -2.66
CA GLY A 95 -15.54 -6.45 -3.52
C GLY A 95 -14.63 -5.76 -4.53
N ALA A 96 -15.22 -4.90 -5.35
CA ALA A 96 -14.53 -4.02 -6.28
C ALA A 96 -15.28 -2.69 -6.40
N PRO A 97 -14.59 -1.53 -6.31
CA PRO A 97 -15.17 -0.22 -6.59
C PRO A 97 -15.45 -0.06 -8.10
N ALA A 98 -16.17 1.00 -8.45
CA ALA A 98 -16.26 1.42 -9.85
C ALA A 98 -14.92 2.00 -10.30
N VAL A 99 -14.41 1.51 -11.43
CA VAL A 99 -13.16 1.95 -12.07
C VAL A 99 -13.51 2.72 -13.33
N ASP A 100 -12.86 3.87 -13.53
CA ASP A 100 -13.07 4.68 -14.74
C ASP A 100 -12.43 4.00 -15.97
N ASP A 101 -13.14 4.01 -17.10
CA ASP A 101 -12.70 3.40 -18.35
C ASP A 101 -11.36 3.98 -18.87
N GLU A 102 -11.06 5.24 -18.55
CA GLU A 102 -9.81 5.91 -18.92
C GLU A 102 -8.58 5.31 -18.22
N ASP A 103 -8.78 4.70 -17.06
CA ASP A 103 -7.70 4.13 -16.26
C ASP A 103 -7.34 2.71 -16.66
N VAL A 104 -8.14 2.05 -17.50
CA VAL A 104 -7.91 0.67 -17.93
C VAL A 104 -7.69 0.56 -19.45
N PRO A 105 -6.99 -0.49 -19.92
CA PRO A 105 -6.84 -0.78 -21.33
C PRO A 105 -8.19 -0.94 -22.06
N GLU A 106 -8.21 -0.61 -23.36
CA GLU A 106 -9.43 -0.61 -24.18
C GLU A 106 -10.23 -1.91 -24.14
N TYR A 107 -9.56 -3.07 -24.07
CA TYR A 107 -10.21 -4.37 -24.04
C TYR A 107 -10.95 -4.66 -22.71
N LEU A 108 -10.63 -3.93 -21.64
CA LEU A 108 -11.30 -4.05 -20.34
C LEU A 108 -12.42 -3.03 -20.14
N ARG A 109 -12.45 -1.96 -20.93
CA ARG A 109 -13.47 -0.89 -20.80
C ARG A 109 -14.90 -1.43 -20.90
N SER A 110 -15.83 -0.71 -20.29
CA SER A 110 -17.26 -1.02 -20.29
C SER A 110 -17.84 -1.23 -21.70
N ALA A 111 -17.32 -0.51 -22.70
CA ALA A 111 -17.70 -0.64 -24.11
C ALA A 111 -17.34 -2.01 -24.74
N SER A 112 -16.32 -2.69 -24.19
CA SER A 112 -15.88 -4.03 -24.63
C SER A 112 -16.65 -5.15 -23.92
N ALA A 113 -17.39 -4.84 -22.86
CA ALA A 113 -18.18 -5.82 -22.11
C ALA A 113 -19.54 -6.09 -22.79
N PRO A 114 -20.06 -7.33 -22.69
CA PRO A 114 -21.40 -7.63 -23.18
C PRO A 114 -22.46 -6.84 -22.40
N ALA A 115 -23.58 -6.54 -23.07
CA ALA A 115 -24.68 -5.78 -22.50
C ALA A 115 -25.19 -6.41 -21.20
N LYS A 116 -25.39 -5.56 -20.18
CA LYS A 116 -25.95 -5.95 -18.89
C LYS A 116 -27.37 -6.48 -19.04
N LYS A 117 -27.76 -7.46 -18.22
CA LYS A 117 -29.14 -7.97 -18.19
C LYS A 117 -30.07 -6.99 -17.46
N ASN A 118 -29.61 -6.39 -16.37
CA ASN A 118 -30.30 -5.34 -15.63
C ASN A 118 -29.38 -4.15 -15.38
N GLU A 119 -29.93 -2.96 -15.13
CA GLU A 119 -29.14 -1.74 -14.85
C GLU A 119 -28.30 -1.85 -13.56
N TRP A 120 -28.74 -2.67 -12.61
CA TRP A 120 -28.09 -2.91 -11.32
C TRP A 120 -26.95 -3.94 -11.38
N ASP A 121 -26.78 -4.61 -12.52
CA ASP A 121 -25.75 -5.62 -12.68
C ASP A 121 -24.38 -4.94 -12.91
N ALA A 122 -23.35 -5.45 -12.24
CA ALA A 122 -21.97 -5.16 -12.62
C ALA A 122 -21.72 -5.77 -14.00
N ASP A 123 -20.95 -5.06 -14.85
CA ASP A 123 -20.52 -5.67 -16.11
C ASP A 123 -19.51 -6.80 -15.84
N GLN A 124 -19.31 -7.67 -16.84
CA GLN A 124 -18.39 -8.81 -16.70
C GLN A 124 -16.93 -8.37 -16.46
N ASN A 125 -16.58 -7.15 -16.87
CA ASN A 125 -15.24 -6.61 -16.75
C ASN A 125 -15.01 -5.88 -15.42
N HIS A 126 -16.05 -5.62 -14.62
CA HIS A 126 -15.99 -4.78 -13.41
C HIS A 126 -14.88 -5.23 -12.46
N PHE A 127 -14.85 -6.54 -12.17
CA PHE A 127 -13.81 -7.12 -11.32
C PHE A 127 -12.46 -7.19 -12.04
N LEU A 128 -12.43 -7.41 -13.35
CA LEU A 128 -11.19 -7.46 -14.15
C LEU A 128 -10.50 -6.10 -14.25
N CYS A 129 -11.27 -5.02 -14.34
CA CYS A 129 -10.79 -3.64 -14.30
C CYS A 129 -10.13 -3.35 -12.96
N TRP A 130 -10.79 -3.70 -11.86
CA TRP A 130 -10.22 -3.47 -10.52
C TRP A 130 -8.98 -4.32 -10.27
N ASP A 131 -9.02 -5.56 -10.72
CA ASP A 131 -7.89 -6.48 -10.69
C ASP A 131 -6.67 -5.90 -11.42
N TRP A 132 -6.86 -5.39 -12.63
CA TRP A 132 -5.80 -4.75 -13.41
C TRP A 132 -5.24 -3.51 -12.69
N VAL A 133 -6.11 -2.67 -12.13
CA VAL A 133 -5.70 -1.47 -11.38
C VAL A 133 -4.89 -1.84 -10.15
N LEU A 134 -5.30 -2.86 -9.38
CA LEU A 134 -4.54 -3.35 -8.23
C LEU A 134 -3.19 -3.92 -8.66
N ASP A 135 -3.15 -4.68 -9.77
CA ASP A 135 -1.91 -5.28 -10.28
C ASP A 135 -0.92 -4.18 -10.72
N GLU A 136 -1.38 -3.10 -11.35
CA GLU A 136 -0.51 -1.95 -11.69
C GLU A 136 -0.03 -1.18 -10.46
N MET A 137 -0.87 -1.01 -9.43
CA MET A 137 -0.42 -0.42 -8.16
C MET A 137 0.64 -1.29 -7.49
N ILE A 138 0.41 -2.60 -7.39
CA ILE A 138 1.35 -3.56 -6.79
C ILE A 138 2.68 -3.49 -7.53
N TRP A 139 2.66 -3.60 -8.86
CA TRP A 139 3.86 -3.58 -9.67
C TRP A 139 4.67 -2.28 -9.47
N ALA A 140 4.00 -1.12 -9.40
CA ALA A 140 4.67 0.16 -9.18
C ALA A 140 5.34 0.28 -7.80
N PHE A 141 4.66 -0.16 -6.73
CA PHE A 141 5.26 -0.15 -5.39
C PHE A 141 6.35 -1.22 -5.23
N GLU A 142 6.29 -2.33 -5.97
CA GLU A 142 7.36 -3.33 -5.99
C GLU A 142 8.67 -2.79 -6.60
N GLN A 143 8.61 -1.85 -7.55
CA GLN A 143 9.83 -1.22 -8.09
C GLN A 143 10.56 -0.35 -7.05
N GLU A 144 9.85 0.16 -6.05
CA GLU A 144 10.42 0.95 -4.94
C GLU A 144 10.75 0.08 -3.70
N GLU A 145 10.42 -1.22 -3.71
CA GLU A 145 10.71 -2.15 -2.61
C GLU A 145 12.23 -2.49 -2.60
N GLY A 146 12.87 -2.50 -1.42
CA GLY A 146 14.24 -3.01 -1.27
C GLY A 146 15.36 -2.19 -1.96
N ASP A 147 15.34 -0.87 -1.79
CA ASP A 147 16.30 0.15 -2.26
C ASP A 147 16.01 0.81 -3.62
N GLY A 148 14.99 0.38 -4.36
CA GLY A 148 14.48 1.16 -5.51
C GLY A 148 15.42 1.27 -6.71
N ASN A 149 16.36 0.33 -6.87
CA ASN A 149 17.40 0.38 -7.91
C ASN A 149 16.93 -0.14 -9.29
N TRP A 150 15.66 0.04 -9.63
CA TRP A 150 15.13 -0.39 -10.93
C TRP A 150 15.78 0.36 -12.10
N GLU A 151 16.41 1.52 -11.84
CA GLU A 151 17.09 2.34 -12.86
C GLU A 151 18.36 1.68 -13.42
N ASP A 152 19.05 0.87 -12.60
CA ASP A 152 20.35 0.28 -12.93
C ASP A 152 20.29 -0.59 -14.21
N GLN A 153 19.13 -1.20 -14.50
CA GLN A 153 18.95 -2.05 -15.68
C GLN A 153 19.05 -1.29 -17.01
N TYR A 154 18.97 0.04 -17.00
CA TYR A 154 19.05 0.89 -18.18
C TYR A 154 20.45 1.45 -18.43
N HIS A 155 21.36 1.22 -17.49
CA HIS A 155 22.77 1.58 -17.62
C HIS A 155 23.57 0.35 -18.04
N SER A 156 24.40 0.51 -19.07
CA SER A 156 25.31 -0.53 -19.54
C SER A 156 26.68 0.05 -19.88
N GLY A 157 27.71 -0.80 -19.91
CA GLY A 157 29.09 -0.38 -20.14
C GLY A 157 29.79 0.16 -18.89
N GLU A 158 31.03 0.61 -19.07
CA GLU A 158 31.86 1.16 -18.00
C GLU A 158 32.04 2.66 -18.18
N LEU A 159 31.78 3.43 -17.11
CA LEU A 159 32.06 4.86 -17.03
C LEU A 159 33.56 5.07 -16.77
N ASP A 160 34.27 5.67 -17.74
CA ASP A 160 35.63 6.16 -17.57
C ASP A 160 35.57 7.69 -17.41
N ILE A 161 35.52 8.17 -16.16
CA ILE A 161 35.51 9.59 -15.84
C ILE A 161 36.91 10.02 -15.39
N GLN A 162 37.45 11.06 -16.02
CA GLN A 162 38.75 11.65 -15.66
C GLN A 162 38.56 13.11 -15.25
N TRP A 163 39.39 13.58 -14.32
CA TRP A 163 39.39 14.97 -13.88
C TRP A 163 40.57 15.68 -14.53
N LYS A 164 40.29 16.74 -15.30
CA LYS A 164 41.31 17.55 -15.97
C LYS A 164 41.38 18.91 -15.32
N GLU A 165 42.53 19.27 -14.78
CA GLU A 165 42.77 20.61 -14.26
C GLU A 165 42.62 21.64 -15.39
N ILE A 166 41.85 22.70 -15.13
CA ILE A 166 41.66 23.83 -16.03
C ILE A 166 42.39 25.04 -15.49
N ASP A 167 42.87 25.90 -16.39
CA ASP A 167 43.60 27.14 -16.06
C ASP A 167 42.63 28.24 -15.58
N HIS A 168 41.88 27.92 -14.53
CA HIS A 168 40.93 28.78 -13.86
C HIS A 168 41.03 28.51 -12.37
N GLU A 169 41.29 29.57 -11.61
CA GLU A 169 41.34 29.53 -10.16
C GLU A 169 40.08 30.17 -9.59
N SER A 170 39.47 29.51 -8.60
CA SER A 170 38.37 30.08 -7.82
C SER A 170 38.81 30.25 -6.37
N PRO A 171 38.47 31.38 -5.70
CA PRO A 171 38.74 31.52 -4.29
C PRO A 171 37.91 30.50 -3.49
N ASP A 172 38.56 29.79 -2.57
CA ASP A 172 37.90 28.91 -1.62
C ASP A 172 36.95 29.71 -0.73
N VAL A 173 35.74 29.19 -0.52
CA VAL A 173 34.66 29.89 0.18
C VAL A 173 34.98 30.12 1.67
N LYS A 174 35.94 29.39 2.25
CA LYS A 174 36.32 29.49 3.67
C LYS A 174 37.67 30.17 3.88
N SER A 175 38.67 29.89 3.03
CA SER A 175 40.04 30.42 3.17
C SER A 175 40.30 31.68 2.32
N GLY A 176 39.60 31.82 1.19
CA GLY A 176 39.85 32.89 0.21
C GLY A 176 41.09 32.66 -0.67
N ASP A 177 41.83 31.57 -0.44
CA ASP A 177 42.92 31.11 -1.27
C ASP A 177 42.41 30.66 -2.64
N LYS A 178 43.22 30.93 -3.67
CA LYS A 178 42.91 30.53 -5.05
C LYS A 178 43.28 29.07 -5.25
N GLU A 179 42.27 28.23 -5.54
CA GLU A 179 42.47 26.82 -5.81
C GLU A 179 42.23 26.49 -7.30
N PRO A 180 43.01 25.55 -7.88
CA PRO A 180 42.82 25.12 -9.26
C PRO A 180 41.49 24.39 -9.43
N MET A 181 40.78 24.70 -10.50
CA MET A 181 39.53 24.01 -10.84
C MET A 181 39.79 22.80 -11.73
N TYR A 182 38.90 21.82 -11.63
CA TYR A 182 38.93 20.61 -12.43
C TYR A 182 37.64 20.48 -13.24
N GLU A 183 37.78 20.14 -14.51
CA GLU A 183 36.68 19.78 -15.38
C GLU A 183 36.55 18.24 -15.43
N MET A 184 35.31 17.75 -15.30
CA MET A 184 35.00 16.34 -15.47
C MET A 184 34.95 16.02 -16.96
N ILE A 185 35.87 15.17 -17.44
CA ILE A 185 35.97 14.76 -18.84
C ILE A 185 35.75 13.25 -19.00
N HIS A 186 35.23 12.84 -20.15
CA HIS A 186 35.10 11.43 -20.51
C HIS A 186 36.45 10.89 -20.97
N GLY A 187 36.89 9.81 -20.33
CA GLY A 187 38.10 9.10 -20.69
C GLY A 187 37.94 8.28 -21.97
N PRO A 188 39.06 7.86 -22.59
CA PRO A 188 39.05 7.19 -23.89
C PRO A 188 38.47 5.77 -23.87
N LYS A 189 38.22 5.19 -22.68
CA LYS A 189 37.60 3.87 -22.51
C LYS A 189 36.14 3.93 -22.09
N ASP A 190 35.52 5.12 -22.13
CA ASP A 190 34.12 5.27 -21.78
C ASP A 190 33.24 4.51 -22.79
N THR A 191 32.54 3.51 -22.28
CA THR A 191 31.62 2.66 -23.06
C THR A 191 30.20 2.76 -22.53
N HIS A 192 29.94 3.73 -21.64
CA HIS A 192 28.66 3.88 -20.99
C HIS A 192 27.55 4.19 -21.99
N VAL A 193 26.48 3.40 -21.92
CA VAL A 193 25.25 3.61 -22.70
C VAL A 193 24.06 3.59 -21.75
N PHE A 194 23.24 4.63 -21.89
CA PHE A 194 21.98 4.79 -21.17
C PHE A 194 20.80 4.65 -22.12
N ASP A 195 19.98 3.62 -21.94
CA ASP A 195 18.74 3.45 -22.70
C ASP A 195 17.63 4.34 -22.12
N ARG A 196 17.68 5.61 -22.54
CA ARG A 196 16.75 6.64 -22.10
C ARG A 196 15.30 6.34 -22.46
N THR A 197 15.03 5.74 -23.61
CA THR A 197 13.65 5.49 -24.06
C THR A 197 12.98 4.42 -23.22
N SER A 198 13.68 3.32 -22.94
CA SER A 198 13.14 2.27 -22.08
C SER A 198 13.02 2.73 -20.64
N TYR A 199 13.97 3.53 -20.15
CA TYR A 199 13.90 4.18 -18.83
C TYR A 199 12.64 5.06 -18.68
N GLU A 200 12.39 5.96 -19.63
CA GLU A 200 11.25 6.88 -19.59
C GLU A 200 9.92 6.12 -19.63
N ASN A 201 9.82 5.05 -20.43
CA ASN A 201 8.63 4.20 -20.48
C ASN A 201 8.37 3.48 -19.15
N HIS A 202 9.40 2.92 -18.53
CA HIS A 202 9.29 2.28 -17.23
C HIS A 202 8.84 3.28 -16.16
N LEU A 203 9.50 4.44 -16.09
CA LEU A 203 9.16 5.50 -15.14
C LEU A 203 7.71 5.98 -15.31
N ASN A 204 7.23 6.10 -16.54
CA ASN A 204 5.84 6.50 -16.81
C ASN A 204 4.84 5.44 -16.34
N ARG A 205 5.17 4.15 -16.43
CA ARG A 205 4.35 3.08 -15.88
C ARG A 205 4.31 3.13 -14.35
N ILE A 206 5.45 3.33 -13.68
CA ILE A 206 5.52 3.52 -12.22
C ILE A 206 4.62 4.69 -11.79
N LYS A 207 4.78 5.85 -12.45
CA LYS A 207 3.95 7.04 -12.19
C LYS A 207 2.47 6.78 -12.38
N THR A 208 2.11 5.95 -13.37
CA THR A 208 0.72 5.54 -13.59
C THR A 208 0.19 4.75 -12.41
N GLY A 209 0.95 3.77 -11.90
CA GLY A 209 0.58 3.02 -10.70
C GLY A 209 0.38 3.92 -9.47
N PHE A 210 1.25 4.91 -9.24
CA PHE A 210 1.09 5.88 -8.14
C PHE A 210 -0.12 6.80 -8.31
N ARG A 211 -0.39 7.23 -9.55
CA ARG A 211 -1.61 8.00 -9.86
C ARG A 211 -2.86 7.20 -9.55
N LEU A 212 -2.90 5.94 -9.96
CA LEU A 212 -4.01 5.02 -9.68
C LEU A 212 -4.18 4.83 -8.17
N PHE A 213 -3.10 4.57 -7.45
CA PHE A 213 -3.12 4.45 -5.98
C PHE A 213 -3.73 5.69 -5.32
N GLY A 214 -3.30 6.89 -5.73
CA GLY A 214 -3.87 8.14 -5.21
C GLY A 214 -5.35 8.31 -5.53
N LYS A 215 -5.77 7.98 -6.76
CA LYS A 215 -7.16 8.09 -7.22
C LYS A 215 -8.10 7.14 -6.47
N TYR A 216 -7.69 5.89 -6.28
CA TYR A 216 -8.51 4.83 -5.66
C TYR A 216 -8.17 4.57 -4.20
N TYR A 217 -7.41 5.45 -3.54
CA TYR A 217 -6.94 5.27 -2.16
C TYR A 217 -8.07 4.93 -1.17
N LEU A 218 -9.22 5.61 -1.28
CA LEU A 218 -10.38 5.38 -0.41
C LEU A 218 -11.13 4.08 -0.73
N SER A 219 -10.77 3.40 -1.82
CA SER A 219 -11.35 2.13 -2.26
C SER A 219 -10.48 0.92 -1.89
N LEU A 220 -9.39 1.12 -1.14
CA LEU A 220 -8.51 0.06 -0.67
C LEU A 220 -9.08 -0.60 0.60
N TRP A 221 -10.22 -1.26 0.45
CA TRP A 221 -10.89 -2.02 1.49
C TRP A 221 -11.25 -3.43 1.00
N ASP A 222 -11.26 -4.35 1.96
CA ASP A 222 -11.72 -5.73 1.79
C ASP A 222 -13.13 -5.89 2.40
#